data_AF-A0A944DK33-F1
#
_entry.id   AF-A0A944DK33-F1
#
_cell.length_a   1.000
_cell.length_b   1.000
_cell.length_c   1.000
_cell.angle_alpha   90.00
_cell.angle_beta   90.00
_cell.angle_gamma   90.00
#
_symmetry.space_group_name_H-M   'P 1'
#
loop_
_entity.id
_entity.type
_entity.pdbx_description
1 polymer ?
#
loop_
_entity_poly.entity_id
_entity_poly.type
_entity_poly.pdbx_seq_one_letter_code
_entity_poly.pdbx_strand_id
1 'polypeptide(L)'
;MPNDIDTIDLSLSWSQFGVMYARFAESGECAVVAAMRNDLAKAMAAAQALRELSASLTAEQLAKRDMVFQHELANQLAAFGARG
;
A
#
# COMPACT_ATOMS: atom_id res chain seq x y z
N MET A 1 37.50 3.71 2.85
CA MET A 1 36.63 3.48 4.04
C MET A 1 35.60 2.44 3.64
N PRO A 2 35.20 1.54 4.54
CA PRO A 2 34.32 0.42 4.19
C PRO A 2 32.95 0.96 3.80
N ASN A 3 32.39 0.44 2.70
CA ASN A 3 31.03 0.75 2.26
C ASN A 3 30.06 0.34 3.37
N ASP A 4 29.38 1.34 3.94
CA ASP A 4 28.25 1.15 4.83
C ASP A 4 27.28 0.17 4.15
N ILE A 5 26.87 -0.84 4.91
CA ILE A 5 25.81 -1.75 4.49
C ILE A 5 24.57 -0.88 4.36
N ASP A 6 24.25 -0.54 3.11
CA ASP A 6 23.03 0.16 2.72
C ASP A 6 21.86 -0.46 3.47
N THR A 7 21.22 0.36 4.31
CA THR A 7 20.03 0.02 5.08
C THR A 7 19.06 -0.71 4.15
N ILE A 8 18.91 -2.02 4.33
CA ILE A 8 17.94 -2.80 3.55
C ILE A 8 16.57 -2.24 3.92
N ASP A 9 15.93 -1.58 2.96
CA ASP A 9 14.56 -1.10 3.12
C ASP A 9 13.64 -2.31 3.21
N LEU A 10 13.30 -2.68 4.44
CA LEU A 10 12.33 -3.73 4.77
C LEU A 10 10.90 -3.17 4.83
N SER A 11 10.66 -1.93 4.40
CA SER A 11 9.30 -1.42 4.35
C SER A 11 8.51 -2.22 3.30
N LEU A 12 7.40 -2.80 3.75
CA LEU A 12 6.48 -3.46 2.85
C LEU A 12 5.96 -2.43 1.86
N SER A 13 5.83 -2.82 0.59
CA SER A 13 5.02 -2.03 -0.33
C SER A 13 3.59 -1.90 0.22
N TRP A 14 2.89 -0.83 -0.13
CA TRP A 14 1.48 -0.67 0.28
C TRP A 14 0.60 -1.84 -0.22
N SER A 15 0.95 -2.44 -1.36
CA SER A 15 0.34 -3.67 -1.86
C SER A 15 0.59 -4.87 -0.93
N GLN A 16 1.80 -5.08 -0.44
CA GLN A 16 2.12 -6.15 0.52
C GLN A 16 1.43 -5.93 1.87
N PHE A 17 1.40 -4.68 2.37
CA PHE A 17 0.70 -4.31 3.59
C PHE A 17 -0.80 -4.64 3.50
N GLY A 18 -1.47 -4.23 2.42
CA GLY A 18 -2.90 -4.47 2.21
C GLY A 18 -3.25 -5.96 2.23
N VAL A 19 -2.42 -6.79 1.58
CA VAL A 19 -2.58 -8.25 1.56
C VAL A 19 -2.38 -8.85 2.95
N MET A 20 -1.35 -8.43 3.69
CA MET A 20 -1.12 -8.92 5.06
C MET A 20 -2.28 -8.54 5.99
N TYR A 21 -2.73 -7.29 5.94
CA TYR A 21 -3.85 -6.83 6.74
C TYR A 21 -5.11 -7.66 6.50
N ALA A 22 -5.48 -7.86 5.22
CA ALA A 22 -6.63 -8.66 4.85
C ALA A 22 -6.53 -10.11 5.35
N ARG A 23 -5.36 -10.75 5.18
CA ARG A 23 -5.12 -12.12 5.64
C ARG A 23 -5.25 -12.28 7.15
N PHE A 24 -4.68 -11.35 7.93
CA PHE A 24 -4.83 -11.39 9.39
C PHE A 24 -6.26 -11.14 9.84
N ALA A 25 -7.00 -10.29 9.12
CA ALA A 25 -8.42 -10.08 9.38
C ALA A 25 -9.25 -11.34 9.08
N GLU A 26 -9.00 -11.99 7.94
CA GLU A 26 -9.65 -13.26 7.55
C GLU A 26 -9.34 -14.41 8.51
N SER A 27 -8.11 -14.48 9.03
CA SER A 27 -7.69 -15.53 9.97
C SER A 27 -8.11 -15.26 11.41
N GLY A 28 -8.75 -14.12 11.71
CA GLY A 28 -9.22 -13.78 13.06
C GLY A 28 -8.11 -13.34 14.03
N GLU A 29 -6.94 -12.94 13.52
CA GLU A 29 -5.78 -12.51 14.32
C GLU A 29 -5.97 -11.08 14.85
N CYS A 30 -6.98 -10.90 15.72
CA CYS A 30 -7.45 -9.60 16.20
C CYS A 30 -6.36 -8.75 16.85
N ALA A 31 -5.41 -9.36 17.57
CA ALA A 31 -4.30 -8.65 18.19
C ALA A 31 -3.33 -8.05 17.16
N VAL A 32 -3.04 -8.79 16.08
CA VAL A 32 -2.19 -8.34 14.98
C VAL A 32 -2.88 -7.21 14.21
N VAL A 33 -4.15 -7.40 13.86
CA VAL A 33 -4.96 -6.36 13.20
C VAL A 33 -5.03 -5.09 14.06
N ALA A 34 -5.15 -5.22 15.39
CA ALA A 34 -5.14 -4.08 16.29
C ALA A 34 -3.79 -3.34 16.29
N ALA A 35 -2.67 -4.07 16.26
CA ALA A 35 -1.34 -3.47 16.17
C ALA A 35 -1.11 -2.73 14.84
N MET A 36 -1.74 -3.17 13.75
CA MET A 36 -1.63 -2.55 12.43
C MET A 36 -2.50 -1.29 12.22
N ARG A 37 -3.36 -0.92 13.18
CA ARG A 37 -4.33 0.19 13.02
C ARG A 37 -3.67 1.53 12.70
N ASN A 38 -2.50 1.81 13.27
CA ASN A 38 -1.80 3.07 13.00
C ASN A 38 -1.33 3.16 11.55
N ASP A 39 -0.82 2.08 10.99
CA ASP A 39 -0.36 2.06 9.59
C ASP A 39 -1.55 2.05 8.62
N LEU A 40 -2.64 1.38 8.98
CA LEU A 40 -3.91 1.50 8.26
C LEU A 40 -4.41 2.95 8.25
N ALA A 41 -4.39 3.63 9.40
CA ALA A 41 -4.82 5.02 9.50
C ALA A 41 -3.96 5.95 8.62
N LYS A 42 -2.63 5.76 8.61
CA LYS A 42 -1.72 6.49 7.71
C LYS A 42 -2.04 6.23 6.24
N ALA A 43 -2.28 4.97 5.86
CA ALA A 43 -2.63 4.61 4.48
C ALA A 43 -3.93 5.28 4.04
N MET A 44 -4.96 5.28 4.89
CA MET A 44 -6.24 5.91 4.60
C MET A 44 -6.13 7.44 4.54
N ALA A 45 -5.34 8.06 5.43
CA ALA A 45 -5.06 9.50 5.38
C ALA A 45 -4.32 9.89 4.10
N ALA A 46 -3.32 9.10 3.67
CA ALA A 46 -2.61 9.32 2.42
C ALA A 46 -3.53 9.17 1.19
N ALA A 47 -4.43 8.19 1.19
CA ALA A 47 -5.43 8.02 0.14
C ALA A 47 -6.37 9.24 0.03
N GLN A 48 -6.84 9.78 1.16
CA GLN A 48 -7.66 10.99 1.18
C GLN A 48 -6.88 12.21 0.69
N ALA A 49 -5.64 12.40 1.15
CA ALA A 49 -4.78 13.50 0.69
C ALA A 49 -4.54 13.43 -0.82
N LEU A 50 -4.26 12.24 -1.36
CA LEU A 50 -4.11 12.05 -2.81
C LEU A 50 -5.40 12.36 -3.57
N ARG A 51 -6.56 12.00 -3.02
CA ARG A 51 -7.88 12.32 -3.61
C ARG A 51 -8.09 13.83 -3.72
N GLU A 52 -7.74 14.58 -2.68
CA GLU A 52 -7.87 16.04 -2.67
C GLU A 52 -6.86 16.69 -3.63
N LEU A 53 -5.60 16.26 -3.59
CA LEU A 53 -4.55 16.78 -4.49
C LEU A 53 -4.84 16.47 -5.96
N SER A 54 -5.49 15.35 -6.24
CA SER A 54 -5.84 14.92 -7.60
C SER A 54 -6.60 15.96 -8.40
N ALA A 55 -7.40 16.82 -7.75
CA ALA A 55 -8.14 17.88 -8.44
C ALA A 55 -7.22 18.98 -9.02
N SER A 56 -6.00 19.11 -8.50
CA SER A 56 -5.01 20.12 -8.91
C SER A 56 -3.90 19.58 -9.82
N LEU A 57 -3.90 18.28 -10.12
CA LEU A 57 -2.87 17.67 -10.95
C LEU A 57 -3.02 18.06 -12.41
N THR A 58 -1.90 18.23 -13.11
CA THR A 58 -1.90 18.37 -14.57
C THR A 58 -2.33 17.06 -15.23
N ALA A 59 -2.70 17.11 -16.52
CA ALA A 59 -3.07 15.91 -17.27
C ALA A 59 -1.97 14.83 -17.27
N GLU A 60 -0.70 15.25 -17.37
CA GLU A 60 0.44 14.34 -17.33
C GLU A 60 0.60 13.69 -15.94
N GLN A 61 0.44 14.48 -14.87
CA GLN A 61 0.51 13.98 -13.50
C GLN A 61 -0.67 13.05 -13.18
N LEU A 62 -1.87 13.35 -13.67
CA LEU A 62 -3.04 12.47 -13.60
C LEU A 62 -2.79 11.15 -14.31
N ALA A 63 -2.27 11.18 -15.54
CA ALA A 63 -1.95 9.98 -16.29
C ALA A 63 -0.90 9.11 -15.54
N LYS A 64 0.13 9.74 -14.95
CA LYS A 64 1.11 9.03 -14.12
C LYS A 64 0.48 8.42 -12.86
N ARG A 65 -0.37 9.18 -12.16
CA ARG A 65 -1.12 8.68 -11.00
C ARG A 65 -1.96 7.47 -11.39
N ASP A 66 -2.70 7.55 -12.49
CA ASP A 66 -3.58 6.48 -12.95
C ASP A 66 -2.81 5.24 -13.34
N MET A 67 -1.68 5.38 -14.04
CA MET A 67 -0.78 4.27 -14.34
C MET A 67 -0.29 3.57 -13.06
N VAL A 68 0.18 4.33 -12.07
CA VAL A 68 0.63 3.76 -10.79
C VAL A 68 -0.52 3.09 -10.04
N PHE A 69 -1.69 3.72 -9.98
CA PHE A 69 -2.87 3.15 -9.34
C PHE A 69 -3.30 1.84 -9.98
N GLN A 70 -3.36 1.77 -11.32
CA GLN A 70 -3.74 0.55 -12.03
C GLN A 70 -2.72 -0.57 -11.81
N HIS A 71 -1.42 -0.25 -11.80
CA HIS A 71 -0.36 -1.22 -11.49
C HIS A 71 -0.52 -1.79 -10.08
N GLU A 72 -0.67 -0.94 -9.06
CA GLU A 72 -0.81 -1.40 -7.68
C GLU A 72 -2.14 -2.14 -7.43
N LEU A 73 -3.24 -1.71 -8.07
CA LEU A 73 -4.52 -2.40 -8.00
C LEU A 73 -4.42 -3.81 -8.60
N ALA A 74 -3.80 -3.95 -9.77
CA ALA A 74 -3.58 -5.25 -10.40
C ALA A 74 -2.75 -6.17 -9.51
N ASN A 75 -1.70 -5.65 -8.87
CA ASN A 75 -0.87 -6.41 -7.93
C ASN A 75 -1.68 -6.89 -6.71
N GLN A 76 -2.54 -6.03 -6.14
CA GLN A 76 -3.39 -6.44 -5.02
C GLN A 76 -4.43 -7.48 -5.43
N LEU A 77 -5.13 -7.27 -6.55
CA LEU A 77 -6.12 -8.22 -7.05
C LEU A 77 -5.50 -9.58 -7.40
N ALA A 78 -4.30 -9.59 -7.99
CA ALA A 78 -3.57 -10.83 -8.26
C ALA A 78 -3.18 -11.55 -6.96
N ALA A 79 -2.73 -10.81 -5.94
CA ALA A 79 -2.39 -11.38 -4.64
C ALA A 79 -3.59 -11.98 -3.88
N PHE A 80 -4.79 -11.44 -4.10
CA PHE A 80 -6.04 -12.02 -3.60
C PHE A 80 -6.52 -13.19 -4.47
N GLY A 81 -6.41 -13.08 -5.79
CA GLY A 81 -6.87 -14.07 -6.78
C GLY A 81 -5.98 -15.29 -6.98
N ALA A 82 -4.73 -15.30 -6.46
CA ALA A 82 -3.82 -16.44 -6.52
C ALA A 82 -4.29 -17.69 -5.71
N ARG A 83 -5.50 -17.67 -5.17
CA ARG A 83 -6.24 -18.85 -4.71
C ARG A 83 -7.67 -18.83 -5.27
N GLY A 84 -7.82 -19.37 -6.47
CA GLY A 84 -9.03 -20.02 -6.97
C GLY A 84 -8.78 -21.51 -7.07
#